data_AF-A0A2D5I5W9-F1
#
_entry.id   AF-A0A2D5I5W9-F1
#
_cell.length_a   1.000
_cell.length_b   1.000
_cell.length_c   1.000
_cell.angle_alpha   90.00
_cell.angle_beta   90.00
_cell.angle_gamma   90.00
#
_symmetry.space_group_name_H-M   'P 1'
#
loop_
_entity.id
_entity.type
_entity.pdbx_description
1 polymer ?
#
loop_
_entity_poly.entity_id
_entity_poly.type
_entity_poly.pdbx_seq_one_letter_code
_entity_poly.pdbx_strand_id
1 'polypeptide(L)'
;PDADVFTINHAEVVYDLRDAYEAGELGGDVAQLTGPSRNSIFVDEKGHAGNITKDTGTLIWLHAVHGVEPNDAPAFPQWETDIRTIAQAALENADQ
;
A
#
# COMPACT_ATOMS: atom_id res chain seq x y z
N PRO A 1 -23.06 -20.06 -13.70
CA PRO A 1 -22.26 -20.16 -12.47
C PRO A 1 -20.81 -19.94 -12.86
N ASP A 2 -20.45 -18.65 -12.93
CA ASP A 2 -19.24 -18.16 -13.60
C ASP A 2 -18.59 -17.05 -12.75
N ALA A 3 -18.66 -17.19 -11.42
CA ALA A 3 -17.99 -16.26 -10.53
C ALA A 3 -16.54 -16.70 -10.38
N ASP A 4 -15.62 -15.88 -10.89
CA ASP A 4 -14.20 -16.02 -10.63
C ASP A 4 -13.92 -15.74 -9.15
N VAL A 5 -13.28 -16.69 -8.48
CA VAL A 5 -12.80 -16.55 -7.11
C VAL A 5 -11.29 -16.40 -7.17
N PHE A 6 -10.79 -15.26 -6.69
CA PHE A 6 -9.38 -14.97 -6.59
C PHE A 6 -9.03 -14.47 -5.18
N THR A 7 -7.74 -14.54 -4.84
CA THR A 7 -7.20 -14.09 -3.56
C THR A 7 -6.41 -12.81 -3.80
N ILE A 8 -6.64 -11.79 -2.97
CA ILE A 8 -5.81 -10.60 -2.93
C ILE A 8 -4.95 -10.68 -1.67
N ASN A 9 -3.63 -10.74 -1.83
CA ASN A 9 -2.70 -10.64 -0.71
C ASN A 9 -2.57 -9.16 -0.28
N HIS A 10 -3.64 -8.61 0.30
CA HIS A 10 -3.67 -7.22 0.76
C HIS A 10 -2.57 -6.89 1.79
N ALA A 11 -2.02 -7.90 2.47
CA ALA A 11 -0.92 -7.73 3.41
C ALA A 11 0.46 -7.67 2.74
N GLU A 12 0.59 -7.99 1.46
CA GLU A 12 1.89 -8.03 0.75
C GLU A 12 2.49 -6.63 0.65
N VAL A 13 1.66 -5.64 0.30
CA VAL A 13 2.03 -4.21 0.25
C VAL A 13 2.56 -3.66 1.58
N VAL A 14 2.25 -4.32 2.70
CA VAL A 14 2.73 -3.93 4.01
C VAL A 14 4.22 -4.25 4.18
N TYR A 15 4.72 -5.31 3.54
CA TYR A 15 6.14 -5.62 3.54
C TYR A 15 6.90 -4.55 2.76
N ASP A 16 6.45 -4.19 1.56
CA ASP A 16 7.11 -3.15 0.76
C ASP A 16 7.04 -1.76 1.44
N LEU A 17 5.91 -1.41 2.06
CA LEU A 17 5.80 -0.19 2.86
C LEU A 17 6.74 -0.21 4.07
N ARG A 18 6.87 -1.36 4.73
CA ARG A 18 7.78 -1.50 5.87
C ARG A 18 9.24 -1.40 5.43
N ASP A 19 9.60 -2.03 4.32
CA ASP A 19 10.96 -1.98 3.77
C ASP A 19 11.31 -0.55 3.35
N ALA A 20 10.39 0.16 2.69
CA ALA A 20 10.54 1.57 2.37
C ALA A 20 10.68 2.45 3.64
N TYR A 21 9.94 2.15 4.71
CA TYR A 21 10.10 2.83 5.99
C TYR A 21 11.48 2.57 6.61
N GLU A 22 11.92 1.32 6.65
CA GLU A 22 13.22 0.93 7.19
C GLU A 22 14.39 1.51 6.37
N ALA A 23 14.19 1.71 5.06
CA ALA A 23 15.11 2.40 4.17
C ALA A 23 15.08 3.94 4.28
N GLY A 24 14.10 4.51 4.99
CA GLY A 24 13.92 5.96 5.12
C GLY A 24 13.36 6.63 3.86
N GLU A 25 12.67 5.87 3.00
CA GLU A 25 12.15 6.30 1.71
C GLU A 25 10.73 6.87 1.80
N LEU A 26 10.03 6.69 2.93
CA LEU A 26 8.69 7.24 3.16
C LEU A 26 8.67 8.73 3.60
N GLY A 27 9.79 9.44 3.40
CA GLY A 27 9.90 10.88 3.61
C GLY A 27 9.34 11.38 4.95
N GLY A 28 8.63 12.51 4.91
CA GLY A 28 7.89 13.06 6.05
C GLY A 28 6.51 12.42 6.29
N ASP A 29 6.10 11.46 5.46
CA ASP A 29 4.76 10.86 5.53
C ASP A 29 4.61 9.90 6.71
N VAL A 30 5.66 9.13 7.01
CA VAL A 30 5.67 8.12 8.08
C VAL A 30 6.77 8.44 9.09
N ALA A 31 6.35 8.77 10.31
CA ALA A 31 7.28 9.07 11.40
C ALA A 31 7.60 7.84 12.26
N GLN A 32 6.78 6.80 12.19
CA GLN A 32 6.88 5.62 13.04
C GLN A 32 6.12 4.43 12.46
N LEU A 33 6.54 3.22 12.81
CA LEU A 33 5.89 1.99 12.33
C LEU A 33 4.45 1.85 12.88
N THR A 34 4.24 2.15 14.16
CA THR A 34 2.94 2.01 14.84
C THR A 34 2.59 3.28 15.63
N GLY A 35 1.38 3.83 15.43
CA GLY A 35 0.84 4.97 16.19
C GLY A 35 -0.32 5.67 15.49
N PRO A 36 -0.47 7.00 15.48
CA PRO A 36 -1.61 7.65 14.84
C PRO A 36 -1.71 7.33 13.35
N SER A 37 -2.93 7.10 12.86
CA SER A 37 -3.18 6.67 11.47
C SER A 37 -2.65 7.63 10.41
N ARG A 38 -2.48 8.90 10.75
CA ARG A 38 -2.01 9.95 9.83
C ARG A 38 -0.57 9.73 9.38
N ASN A 39 0.31 9.24 10.25
CA ASN A 39 1.76 9.23 10.04
C ASN A 39 2.43 7.93 10.49
N SER A 40 1.68 6.83 10.47
CA SER A 40 2.18 5.51 10.85
C SER A 40 1.69 4.45 9.86
N ILE A 41 2.46 3.38 9.66
CA ILE A 41 2.05 2.22 8.83
C ILE A 41 0.91 1.46 9.51
N PHE A 42 0.99 1.31 10.83
CA PHE A 42 -0.03 0.66 11.66
C PHE A 42 -0.58 1.60 12.72
N VAL A 43 -1.84 1.39 13.10
CA VAL A 43 -2.52 2.15 14.15
C VAL A 43 -2.32 1.52 15.54
N ASP A 44 -2.14 0.20 15.58
CA ASP A 44 -1.92 -0.55 16.80
C ASP A 44 -1.16 -1.85 16.53
N GLU A 45 -0.87 -2.60 17.61
CA GLU A 45 -0.18 -3.89 17.56
C GLU A 45 -0.98 -5.01 16.88
N LYS A 46 -2.26 -4.79 16.57
CA LYS A 46 -3.10 -5.75 15.85
C LYS A 46 -2.92 -5.66 14.34
N GLY A 47 -2.14 -4.66 13.87
CA GLY A 47 -1.88 -4.45 12.46
C GLY A 47 -2.99 -3.65 11.74
N HIS A 48 -3.81 -2.88 12.47
CA HIS A 48 -4.78 -2.02 11.81
C HIS A 48 -4.07 -1.00 10.92
N ALA A 49 -4.48 -0.90 9.66
CA ALA A 49 -3.80 -0.08 8.67
C ALA A 49 -3.90 1.42 8.98
N GLY A 50 -2.75 2.10 8.95
CA GLY A 50 -2.66 3.56 8.84
C GLY A 50 -3.19 4.06 7.50
N ASN A 51 -3.24 5.37 7.33
CA ASN A 51 -3.82 5.98 6.13
C ASN A 51 -2.99 5.66 4.88
N ILE A 52 -1.67 5.77 4.95
CA ILE A 52 -0.79 5.45 3.81
C ILE A 52 -0.93 3.99 3.38
N THR A 53 -1.04 3.07 4.35
CA THR A 53 -1.26 1.64 4.10
C THR A 53 -2.61 1.37 3.45
N LYS A 54 -3.68 2.08 3.86
CA LYS A 54 -5.00 1.96 3.23
C LYS A 54 -4.99 2.48 1.79
N ASP A 55 -4.38 3.64 1.56
CA ASP A 55 -4.33 4.26 0.24
C ASP A 55 -3.49 3.39 -0.72
N THR A 56 -2.35 2.89 -0.28
CA THR A 56 -1.50 1.99 -1.07
C THR A 56 -2.20 0.65 -1.33
N GLY A 57 -2.83 0.05 -0.32
CA GLY A 57 -3.63 -1.17 -0.49
C GLY A 57 -4.87 -0.99 -1.37
N THR A 58 -5.43 0.22 -1.44
CA THR A 58 -6.53 0.54 -2.37
C THR A 58 -6.08 0.41 -3.82
N LEU A 59 -4.83 0.77 -4.15
CA LEU A 59 -4.30 0.61 -5.51
C LEU A 59 -4.19 -0.87 -5.91
N ILE A 60 -3.79 -1.74 -4.98
CA ILE A 60 -3.78 -3.20 -5.18
C ILE A 60 -5.20 -3.72 -5.47
N TRP A 61 -6.20 -3.23 -4.72
CA TRP A 61 -7.61 -3.58 -4.96
C TRP A 61 -8.11 -3.11 -6.33
N LEU A 62 -7.77 -1.89 -6.73
CA LEU A 62 -8.15 -1.34 -8.03
C LEU A 62 -7.54 -2.15 -9.17
N HIS A 63 -6.28 -2.56 -9.05
CA HIS A 63 -5.65 -3.47 -10.01
C HIS A 63 -6.37 -4.82 -10.04
N ALA A 64 -6.52 -5.48 -8.90
CA ALA A 64 -7.05 -6.84 -8.84
C ALA A 64 -8.53 -6.96 -9.27
N VAL A 65 -9.36 -5.97 -8.95
CA VAL A 65 -10.81 -6.01 -9.27
C VAL A 65 -11.13 -5.34 -10.60
N HIS A 66 -10.41 -4.28 -10.96
CA HIS A 66 -10.76 -3.42 -12.10
C HIS A 66 -9.70 -3.36 -13.19
N GLY A 67 -8.54 -4.01 -13.02
CA GLY A 67 -7.44 -3.98 -13.98
C GLY A 67 -6.82 -2.59 -14.13
N VAL A 68 -6.94 -1.74 -13.10
CA VAL A 68 -6.34 -0.40 -13.10
C VAL A 68 -4.89 -0.51 -12.64
N GLU A 69 -3.95 -0.14 -13.49
CA GLU A 69 -2.54 -0.09 -13.11
C GLU A 69 -2.31 1.02 -12.06
N PRO A 70 -1.57 0.78 -10.96
CA PRO A 70 -1.32 1.77 -9.92
C PRO A 70 -0.79 3.11 -10.45
N ASN A 71 0.09 3.07 -11.44
CA ASN A 71 0.69 4.27 -12.04
C ASN A 71 -0.29 5.08 -12.92
N ASP A 72 -1.40 4.48 -13.37
CA ASP A 72 -2.46 5.15 -14.12
C ASP A 72 -3.49 5.82 -13.19
N ALA A 73 -3.45 5.51 -11.89
CA ALA A 73 -4.32 6.15 -10.90
C ALA A 73 -3.93 7.64 -10.70
N PRO A 74 -4.90 8.50 -10.32
CA PRO A 74 -4.61 9.88 -9.94
C PRO A 74 -3.52 9.97 -8.86
N ALA A 75 -2.72 11.03 -8.90
CA ALA A 75 -1.74 11.28 -7.85
C ALA A 75 -2.41 11.46 -6.48
N PHE A 76 -1.69 11.10 -5.42
CA PHE A 76 -2.13 11.22 -4.03
C PHE A 76 -1.40 12.40 -3.36
N PRO A 77 -1.86 13.65 -3.55
CA PRO A 77 -1.13 14.85 -3.12
C PRO A 77 -1.02 15.01 -1.60
N GLN A 78 -1.74 14.18 -0.83
CA GLN A 78 -1.59 14.11 0.62
C GLN A 78 -0.31 13.42 1.07
N TRP A 79 0.39 12.71 0.17
CA TRP A 79 1.65 12.02 0.42
C TRP A 79 2.78 12.72 -0.32
N GLU A 80 3.92 12.90 0.36
CA GLU A 80 5.19 13.29 -0.27
C GLU A 80 5.76 12.14 -1.12
N THR A 81 5.54 10.91 -0.66
CA THR A 81 5.93 9.65 -1.28
C THR A 81 4.94 9.27 -2.36
N ASP A 82 5.43 8.89 -3.54
CA ASP A 82 4.56 8.36 -4.59
C ASP A 82 4.15 6.91 -4.27
N ILE A 83 3.06 6.74 -3.52
CA ILE A 83 2.57 5.41 -3.13
C ILE A 83 2.18 4.52 -4.32
N ARG A 84 2.02 5.09 -5.53
CA ARG A 84 1.71 4.33 -6.75
C ARG A 84 2.89 3.47 -7.18
N THR A 85 4.11 3.96 -7.00
CA THR A 85 5.32 3.19 -7.33
C THR A 85 5.53 2.04 -6.36
N ILE A 86 5.20 2.25 -5.07
CA ILE A 86 5.24 1.20 -4.05
C ILE A 86 4.20 0.11 -4.36
N ALA A 87 2.97 0.52 -4.69
CA ALA A 87 1.92 -0.43 -5.07
C ALA A 87 2.27 -1.21 -6.36
N GLN A 88 2.89 -0.55 -7.34
CA GLN A 88 3.36 -1.21 -8.55
C GLN A 88 4.42 -2.28 -8.23
N ALA A 89 5.44 -1.92 -7.44
CA ALA A 89 6.49 -2.85 -7.05
C ALA A 89 5.93 -4.06 -6.27
N ALA A 90 4.94 -3.83 -5.41
CA ALA A 90 4.26 -4.90 -4.67
C ALA A 90 3.56 -5.91 -5.60
N LEU A 91 2.88 -5.43 -6.64
CA LEU A 91 2.26 -6.30 -7.66
C LEU A 91 3.32 -7.09 -8.44
N GLU A 92 4.40 -6.43 -8.85
CA GLU A 92 5.51 -7.07 -9.57
C GLU A 92 6.23 -8.13 -8.74
N ASN A 93 6.34 -7.93 -7.41
CA ASN A 93 6.90 -8.89 -6.48
C ASN A 93 5.97 -10.09 -6.23
N ALA A 94 4.65 -9.85 -6.18
CA ALA A 94 3.65 -10.90 -5.95
C ALA A 94 3.47 -11.87 -7.15
N ASP A 95 3.85 -11.42 -8.36
CA ASP A 95 3.80 -12.22 -9.59
C ASP A 95 5.03 -13.15 -9.79
N GLN A 96 6.01 -13.14 -8.87
CA GLN A 96 7.22 -13.99 -8.92
C GLN A 96 7.06 -15.32 -8.18
#